data_AF-A0A554LVZ1-F1
#
_entry.id   AF-A0A554LVZ1-F1
#
_cell.length_a   1.000
_cell.length_b   1.000
_cell.length_c   1.000
_cell.angle_alpha   90.00
_cell.angle_beta   90.00
_cell.angle_gamma   90.00
#
_symmetry.space_group_name_H-M   'P 1'
#
loop_
_entity.id
_entity.type
_entity.pdbx_description
1 polymer ?
#
loop_
_entity_poly.entity_id
_entity_poly.type
_entity_poly.pdbx_seq_one_letter_code
_entity_poly.pdbx_strand_id
1 'polypeptide(L)'
;MYNRKVKSKNEKVKSKKVKGQGLNIIIVSQCFKPTRNGVVDSIDTNRTELEKMGHRVFVFAPRSHDKDFRETDDRVFRLPSFVALFSRKDYPIIVPWAKLDWQMLGNFQPDIVHTQHIFTAGRLAQKISRTLGIPLVATYHTLIADYAQQWLPVFGRQLKKGIIWRSRQFCNSADRIVAPSTALKDVLISYGVTKPITVIPTGIYLEKYHRLDPRPLKAKFNIPDSRKLILFVGRLAIEKNVDLLVETFRRLGRLNFSLPAIFSPFRRSPKPRVLLSPKPWLAAAFRWQWQKWVR
;
A
#
# COMPACT_ATOMS: atom_id res chain seq x y z
N MET A 1 -30.89 21.94 12.40
CA MET A 1 -30.86 23.23 11.67
C MET A 1 -29.53 23.58 10.97
N TYR A 2 -28.38 23.00 11.35
CA TYR A 2 -27.07 23.28 10.74
C TYR A 2 -26.94 22.77 9.27
N ASN A 3 -27.62 21.67 8.91
CA ASN A 3 -27.56 21.05 7.57
C ASN A 3 -28.27 21.84 6.44
N ARG A 4 -29.20 22.76 6.74
CA ARG A 4 -29.89 23.56 5.70
C ARG A 4 -29.09 24.81 5.30
N LYS A 5 -28.37 25.44 6.23
CA LYS A 5 -27.57 26.65 5.95
C LYS A 5 -26.29 26.39 5.15
N VAL A 6 -25.74 25.17 5.18
CA VAL A 6 -24.59 24.78 4.33
C VAL A 6 -25.03 24.51 2.89
N LYS A 7 -26.23 23.95 2.69
CA LYS A 7 -26.80 23.76 1.34
C LYS A 7 -27.03 25.08 0.61
N SER A 8 -27.61 26.09 1.27
CA SER A 8 -27.96 27.35 0.60
C SER A 8 -26.76 28.26 0.28
N LYS A 9 -25.58 28.02 0.87
CA LYS A 9 -24.34 28.71 0.48
C LYS A 9 -23.53 27.99 -0.59
N ASN A 10 -23.72 26.67 -0.77
CA ASN A 10 -23.01 25.87 -1.79
C ASN A 10 -23.71 25.81 -3.16
N GLU A 11 -24.92 26.37 -3.30
CA GLU A 11 -25.56 26.60 -4.61
C GLU A 11 -24.96 27.79 -5.38
N LYS A 12 -24.08 28.57 -4.76
CA LYS A 12 -23.26 29.55 -5.47
C LYS A 12 -22.14 28.82 -6.24
N VAL A 13 -22.46 28.46 -7.48
CA VAL A 13 -21.57 28.38 -8.64
C VAL A 13 -20.20 27.75 -8.32
N LYS A 14 -20.13 26.41 -8.25
CA LYS A 14 -18.88 25.74 -8.64
C LYS A 14 -18.72 25.97 -10.14
N SER A 15 -17.97 27.01 -10.52
CA SER A 15 -17.54 27.17 -11.90
C SER A 15 -16.84 25.86 -12.31
N LYS A 16 -17.33 25.20 -13.38
CA LYS A 16 -16.64 24.04 -13.94
C LYS A 16 -15.25 24.53 -14.33
N LYS A 17 -14.20 24.09 -13.61
CA LYS A 17 -12.82 24.37 -13.97
C LYS A 17 -12.59 23.97 -15.43
N VAL A 18 -11.96 24.85 -16.20
CA VAL A 18 -11.65 24.61 -17.61
C VAL A 18 -10.64 23.48 -17.72
N LYS A 19 -10.82 22.62 -18.72
CA LYS A 19 -9.89 21.52 -19.05
C LYS A 19 -8.49 22.11 -19.25
N GLY A 20 -7.55 21.82 -18.34
CA GLY A 20 -6.18 22.38 -18.35
C GLY A 20 -5.79 23.20 -17.11
N GLN A 21 -6.73 23.54 -16.22
CA GLN A 21 -6.39 24.14 -14.91
C GLN A 21 -6.02 23.08 -13.86
N GLY A 22 -5.09 23.44 -12.96
CA GLY A 22 -4.71 22.65 -11.80
C GLY A 22 -5.91 22.29 -10.90
N LEU A 23 -5.91 21.06 -10.39
CA LEU A 23 -6.97 20.52 -9.54
C LEU A 23 -6.50 20.50 -8.09
N ASN A 24 -7.42 20.68 -7.16
CA ASN A 24 -7.22 20.49 -5.73
C ASN A 24 -7.65 19.06 -5.37
N ILE A 25 -6.69 18.21 -5.03
CA ILE A 25 -6.85 16.77 -4.86
C ILE A 25 -6.67 16.44 -3.37
N ILE A 26 -7.66 15.80 -2.77
CA ILE A 26 -7.52 15.23 -1.42
C ILE A 26 -7.19 13.76 -1.56
N ILE A 27 -6.00 13.34 -1.12
CA ILE A 27 -5.66 11.92 -0.95
C ILE A 27 -5.99 11.49 0.48
N VAL A 28 -6.73 10.40 0.64
CA VAL A 28 -7.00 9.81 1.97
C VAL A 28 -6.37 8.43 2.07
N SER A 29 -5.44 8.27 3.01
CA SER A 29 -4.64 7.05 3.17
C SER A 29 -4.60 6.53 4.61
N GLN A 30 -4.50 5.20 4.78
CA GLN A 30 -4.26 4.56 6.08
C GLN A 30 -2.78 4.41 6.40
N CYS A 31 -1.89 4.71 5.46
CA CYS A 31 -0.46 4.73 5.70
C CYS A 31 0.18 5.86 4.89
N PHE A 32 1.13 6.54 5.52
CA PHE A 32 1.92 7.57 4.86
C PHE A 32 3.27 7.66 5.57
N LYS A 33 4.20 8.46 5.02
CA LYS A 33 5.49 8.76 5.68
C LYS A 33 5.25 9.11 7.16
N PRO A 34 6.15 8.76 8.10
CA PRO A 34 7.46 8.13 7.91
C PRO A 34 7.42 6.60 7.72
N THR A 35 6.23 5.98 7.74
CA THR A 35 6.10 4.53 7.50
C THR A 35 6.65 4.17 6.11
N ARG A 36 7.43 3.09 6.02
CA ARG A 36 8.00 2.61 4.76
C ARG A 36 7.27 1.36 4.29
N ASN A 37 6.56 1.46 3.17
CA ASN A 37 6.00 0.33 2.45
C ASN A 37 5.62 0.77 1.01
N GLY A 38 5.36 -0.20 0.13
CA GLY A 38 5.07 0.09 -1.28
C GLY A 38 3.81 0.94 -1.53
N VAL A 39 2.83 0.94 -0.61
CA VAL A 39 1.66 1.83 -0.73
C VAL A 39 2.07 3.27 -0.44
N VAL A 40 2.90 3.50 0.58
CA VAL A 40 3.44 4.83 0.87
C VAL A 40 4.27 5.35 -0.32
N ASP A 41 5.13 4.51 -0.90
CA ASP A 41 5.91 4.88 -2.09
C ASP A 41 4.99 5.22 -3.26
N SER A 42 3.94 4.41 -3.50
CA SER A 42 2.97 4.69 -4.55
C SER A 42 2.23 6.01 -4.35
N ILE A 43 1.88 6.35 -3.12
CA ILE A 43 1.19 7.61 -2.80
C ILE A 43 2.14 8.78 -3.00
N ASP A 44 3.38 8.64 -2.54
CA ASP A 44 4.39 9.68 -2.63
C ASP A 44 4.71 10.01 -4.09
N THR A 45 5.04 8.99 -4.89
CA THR A 45 5.29 9.18 -6.33
C THR A 45 4.06 9.74 -7.04
N ASN A 46 2.86 9.22 -6.74
CA ASN A 46 1.64 9.75 -7.36
C ASN A 46 1.38 11.21 -7.00
N ARG A 47 1.55 11.60 -5.74
CA ARG A 47 1.44 12.99 -5.29
C ARG A 47 2.45 13.88 -6.01
N THR A 48 3.73 13.50 -6.01
CA THR A 48 4.79 14.30 -6.63
C THR A 48 4.55 14.53 -8.11
N GLU A 49 4.14 13.50 -8.86
CA GLU A 49 3.86 13.65 -10.29
C GLU A 49 2.59 14.48 -10.54
N LEU A 50 1.54 14.34 -9.72
CA LEU A 50 0.36 15.22 -9.81
C LEU A 50 0.71 16.69 -9.53
N GLU A 51 1.57 16.94 -8.55
CA GLU A 51 2.05 18.29 -8.24
C GLU A 51 2.89 18.89 -9.38
N LYS A 52 3.75 18.10 -10.02
CA LYS A 52 4.49 18.51 -11.23
C LYS A 52 3.58 18.85 -12.40
N MET A 53 2.43 18.19 -12.51
CA MET A 53 1.39 18.49 -13.50
C MET A 53 0.56 19.75 -13.15
N GLY A 54 0.91 20.47 -12.08
CA GLY A 54 0.26 21.72 -11.67
C GLY A 54 -0.95 21.51 -10.75
N HIS A 55 -1.19 20.30 -10.25
CA HIS A 55 -2.25 20.05 -9.27
C HIS A 55 -1.77 20.39 -7.85
N ARG A 56 -2.71 20.70 -6.95
CA ARG A 56 -2.46 20.92 -5.52
C ARG A 56 -2.97 19.70 -4.77
N VAL A 57 -2.08 18.98 -4.12
CA VAL A 57 -2.42 17.71 -3.45
C VAL A 57 -2.32 17.87 -1.94
N PHE A 58 -3.39 17.48 -1.24
CA PHE A 58 -3.46 17.43 0.22
C PHE A 58 -3.60 15.98 0.66
N VAL A 59 -2.84 15.55 1.68
CA VAL A 59 -2.84 14.16 2.15
C VAL A 59 -3.41 14.07 3.55
N PHE A 60 -4.47 13.28 3.69
CA PHE A 60 -5.09 12.94 4.97
C PHE A 60 -4.60 11.56 5.38
N ALA A 61 -3.74 11.53 6.39
CA ALA A 61 -2.99 10.35 6.82
C ALA A 61 -3.17 10.12 8.32
N PRO A 62 -2.97 8.89 8.85
CA PRO A 62 -2.95 8.66 10.29
C PRO A 62 -1.82 9.44 10.97
N ARG A 63 -2.02 9.77 12.24
CA ARG A 63 -0.95 10.26 13.11
C ARG A 63 0.15 9.20 13.20
N SER A 64 1.41 9.64 13.14
CA SER A 64 2.55 8.74 13.29
C SER A 64 2.54 8.09 14.67
N HIS A 65 3.01 6.84 14.74
CA HIS A 65 3.28 6.16 16.03
C HIS A 65 4.61 6.56 16.64
N ASP A 66 5.47 7.17 15.84
CA ASP A 66 6.68 7.81 16.31
C ASP A 66 6.29 9.12 17.02
N LYS A 67 6.57 9.19 18.33
CA LYS A 67 6.21 10.34 19.17
C LYS A 67 7.06 11.58 18.85
N ASP A 68 8.26 11.36 18.29
CA ASP A 68 9.20 12.43 17.97
C ASP A 68 8.98 12.94 16.55
N PHE A 69 8.18 12.23 15.74
CA PHE A 69 7.83 12.68 14.40
C PHE A 69 6.97 13.94 14.43
N ARG A 70 7.49 14.99 13.80
CA ARG A 70 6.78 16.24 13.52
C ARG A 70 6.49 16.30 12.03
N GLU A 71 5.23 16.55 11.70
CA GLU A 71 4.86 16.80 10.31
C GLU A 71 5.37 18.19 9.90
N THR A 72 6.15 18.24 8.83
CA THR A 72 6.73 19.48 8.29
C THR A 72 6.04 19.92 7.01
N ASP A 73 5.25 19.04 6.39
CA ASP A 73 4.51 19.33 5.16
C ASP A 73 3.13 19.91 5.52
N ASP A 74 2.91 21.18 5.16
CA ASP A 74 1.69 21.94 5.43
C ASP A 74 0.45 21.39 4.70
N ARG A 75 0.65 20.50 3.72
CA ARG A 75 -0.43 19.83 2.98
C ARG A 75 -0.73 18.44 3.51
N VAL A 76 -0.08 17.99 4.60
CA VAL A 76 -0.32 16.69 5.21
C VAL A 76 -1.08 16.85 6.53
N PHE A 77 -2.31 16.35 6.56
CA PHE A 77 -3.20 16.40 7.72
C PHE A 77 -3.19 15.08 8.47
N ARG A 78 -2.71 15.11 9.70
CA ARG A 78 -2.60 13.93 10.57
C ARG A 78 -3.87 13.71 11.39
N LEU A 79 -4.57 12.64 11.06
CA LEU A 79 -5.84 12.25 11.67
C LEU A 79 -5.63 11.37 12.91
N PRO A 80 -6.52 11.48 13.93
CA PRO A 80 -6.55 10.54 15.04
C PRO A 80 -6.68 9.09 14.56
N SER A 81 -5.80 8.24 15.07
CA SER A 81 -5.71 6.83 14.67
C SER A 81 -5.14 5.97 15.79
N PHE A 82 -5.43 4.66 15.75
CA PHE A 82 -4.91 3.69 16.69
C PHE A 82 -4.49 2.39 15.98
N VAL A 83 -3.54 1.66 16.55
CA VAL A 83 -3.19 0.31 16.07
C VAL A 83 -4.07 -0.69 16.82
N ALA A 84 -4.98 -1.36 16.11
CA ALA A 84 -5.69 -2.49 16.71
C ALA A 84 -4.71 -3.65 16.98
N LEU A 85 -4.96 -4.45 18.02
CA LEU A 85 -4.11 -5.60 18.39
C LEU A 85 -3.84 -6.57 17.22
N PHE A 86 -4.80 -6.70 16.31
CA PHE A 86 -4.71 -7.58 15.14
C PHE A 86 -4.26 -6.86 13.86
N SER A 87 -4.00 -5.55 13.92
CA SER A 87 -3.54 -4.78 12.75
C SER A 87 -2.02 -4.73 12.69
N ARG A 88 -1.48 -4.71 11.47
CA ARG A 88 -0.08 -4.38 11.24
C ARG A 88 0.16 -2.93 11.70
N LYS A 89 1.29 -2.68 12.36
CA LYS A 89 1.71 -1.33 12.76
C LYS A 89 1.76 -0.34 11.59
N ASP A 90 2.00 -0.85 10.38
CA ASP A 90 2.07 -0.06 9.15
C ASP A 90 0.68 0.40 8.63
N TYR A 91 -0.42 -0.11 9.21
CA TYR A 91 -1.80 0.17 8.81
C TYR A 91 -2.67 0.49 10.04
N PRO A 92 -2.47 1.66 10.68
CA PRO A 92 -3.35 2.10 11.74
C PRO A 92 -4.78 2.32 11.25
N ILE A 93 -5.71 2.14 12.17
CA ILE A 93 -7.11 2.42 11.95
C ILE A 93 -7.34 3.90 12.20
N ILE A 94 -7.53 4.67 11.13
CA ILE A 94 -8.05 6.04 11.21
C ILE A 94 -9.44 5.98 11.85
N VAL A 95 -9.69 6.85 12.82
CA VAL A 95 -10.99 7.03 13.46
C VAL A 95 -11.90 7.79 12.48
N PRO A 96 -12.82 7.12 11.75
CA PRO A 96 -13.52 7.75 10.62
C PRO A 96 -14.61 8.74 11.07
N TRP A 97 -14.96 8.74 12.34
CA TRP A 97 -15.86 9.69 13.00
C TRP A 97 -15.12 10.78 13.78
N ALA A 98 -13.79 10.85 13.69
CA ALA A 98 -13.08 12.02 14.17
C ALA A 98 -13.68 13.28 13.51
N LYS A 99 -13.83 14.35 14.29
CA LYS A 99 -14.35 15.62 13.79
C LYS A 99 -13.39 16.13 12.72
N LEU A 100 -13.79 16.04 11.46
CA LEU A 100 -13.14 16.75 10.37
C LEU A 100 -13.50 18.22 10.49
N ASP A 101 -12.50 19.08 10.31
CA ASP A 101 -12.73 20.50 10.14
C ASP A 101 -13.29 20.75 8.73
N TRP A 102 -14.62 20.84 8.64
CA TRP A 102 -15.32 21.07 7.38
C TRP A 102 -15.09 22.46 6.80
N GLN A 103 -14.75 23.43 7.64
CA GLN A 103 -14.44 24.79 7.18
C GLN A 103 -13.08 24.81 6.52
N MET A 104 -12.07 24.20 7.16
CA MET A 104 -10.74 24.00 6.58
C MET A 104 -10.85 23.23 5.24
N LEU A 105 -11.60 22.13 5.21
CA LEU A 105 -11.84 21.37 3.97
C LEU A 105 -12.53 22.19 2.88
N GLY A 106 -13.48 23.05 3.24
CA GLY A 106 -14.13 23.97 2.31
C GLY A 106 -13.16 25.00 1.72
N ASN A 107 -12.24 25.52 2.54
CA ASN A 107 -11.21 26.47 2.11
C ASN A 107 -10.22 25.87 1.10
N PHE A 108 -10.01 24.55 1.12
CA PHE A 108 -9.19 23.88 0.10
C PHE A 108 -9.84 23.84 -1.28
N GLN A 109 -11.15 24.05 -1.35
CA GLN A 109 -11.94 23.93 -2.58
C GLN A 109 -11.58 22.66 -3.37
N PRO A 110 -11.69 21.46 -2.75
CA PRO A 110 -11.28 20.22 -3.40
C PRO A 110 -12.16 19.93 -4.60
N ASP A 111 -11.53 19.54 -5.70
CA ASP A 111 -12.20 19.12 -6.92
C ASP A 111 -12.48 17.61 -6.90
N ILE A 112 -11.63 16.85 -6.21
CA ILE A 112 -11.66 15.38 -6.19
C ILE A 112 -11.13 14.85 -4.87
N VAL A 113 -11.68 13.73 -4.42
CA VAL A 113 -11.11 12.94 -3.32
C VAL A 113 -10.68 11.58 -3.84
N HIS A 114 -9.45 11.19 -3.53
CA HIS A 114 -8.81 9.97 -3.97
C HIS A 114 -8.40 9.13 -2.76
N THR A 115 -9.05 8.00 -2.55
CA THR A 115 -8.66 7.08 -1.47
C THR A 115 -7.71 6.01 -1.94
N GLN A 116 -6.82 5.59 -1.03
CA GLN A 116 -5.84 4.53 -1.25
C GLN A 116 -6.21 3.22 -0.53
N HIS A 117 -7.33 3.22 0.22
CA HIS A 117 -7.83 2.04 0.92
C HIS A 117 -9.35 2.05 1.02
N ILE A 118 -9.96 0.86 1.07
CA ILE A 118 -11.42 0.70 1.06
C ILE A 118 -12.09 0.72 2.45
N PHE A 119 -11.31 0.66 3.53
CA PHE A 119 -11.83 0.54 4.89
C PHE A 119 -12.05 1.89 5.56
N THR A 120 -11.33 2.23 6.64
CA THR A 120 -11.62 3.44 7.40
C THR A 120 -11.25 4.71 6.63
N ALA A 121 -10.10 4.73 5.95
CA ALA A 121 -9.75 5.81 5.02
C ALA A 121 -10.78 5.92 3.89
N GLY A 122 -11.19 4.79 3.31
CA GLY A 122 -12.20 4.78 2.25
C GLY A 122 -13.54 5.33 2.71
N ARG A 123 -14.00 4.95 3.91
CA ARG A 123 -15.25 5.49 4.50
C ARG A 123 -15.15 7.00 4.74
N LEU A 124 -13.99 7.48 5.19
CA LEU A 124 -13.74 8.91 5.35
C LEU A 124 -13.78 9.64 4.01
N ALA A 125 -13.14 9.09 2.98
CA ALA A 125 -13.17 9.64 1.63
C ALA A 125 -14.59 9.67 1.04
N GLN A 126 -15.38 8.60 1.24
CA GLN A 126 -16.80 8.59 0.86
C GLN A 126 -17.59 9.69 1.57
N LYS A 127 -17.34 9.92 2.86
CA LYS A 127 -17.98 10.99 3.62
C LYS A 127 -17.61 12.36 3.04
N ILE A 128 -16.34 12.60 2.75
CA ILE A 128 -15.86 13.84 2.14
C ILE A 128 -16.52 14.05 0.77
N SER A 129 -16.49 13.05 -0.10
CA SER A 129 -17.12 13.08 -1.43
C SER A 129 -18.60 13.45 -1.36
N ARG A 130 -19.37 12.76 -0.50
CA ARG A 130 -20.82 13.01 -0.36
C ARG A 130 -21.13 14.37 0.24
N THR A 131 -20.38 14.80 1.26
CA THR A 131 -20.61 16.10 1.91
C THR A 131 -20.31 17.26 0.98
N LEU A 132 -19.25 17.16 0.17
CA LEU A 132 -18.81 18.24 -0.71
C LEU A 132 -19.38 18.12 -2.14
N GLY A 133 -20.06 17.04 -2.46
CA GLY A 133 -20.59 16.75 -3.81
C GLY A 133 -19.48 16.69 -4.84
N ILE A 134 -18.38 15.99 -4.56
CA ILE A 134 -17.22 15.84 -5.45
C ILE A 134 -16.94 14.38 -5.79
N PRO A 135 -16.32 14.10 -6.95
CA PRO A 135 -16.02 12.74 -7.37
C PRO A 135 -15.08 12.01 -6.40
N LEU A 136 -15.33 10.71 -6.22
CA LEU A 136 -14.50 9.78 -5.47
C LEU A 136 -13.75 8.84 -6.42
N VAL A 137 -12.42 8.88 -6.35
CA VAL A 137 -11.53 7.89 -6.98
C VAL A 137 -11.00 6.96 -5.90
N ALA A 138 -10.87 5.67 -6.22
CA ALA A 138 -10.26 4.70 -5.30
C ALA A 138 -9.16 3.91 -5.99
N THR A 139 -7.95 3.91 -5.43
CA THR A 139 -6.92 2.93 -5.79
C THR A 139 -7.05 1.71 -4.91
N TYR A 140 -7.09 0.53 -5.52
CA TYR A 140 -7.08 -0.75 -4.82
C TYR A 140 -5.66 -1.33 -4.94
N HIS A 141 -4.88 -1.37 -3.85
CA HIS A 141 -3.46 -1.80 -3.90
C HIS A 141 -3.24 -3.28 -3.66
N THR A 142 -4.10 -3.90 -2.84
CA THR A 142 -3.77 -5.18 -2.20
C THR A 142 -4.98 -6.09 -2.20
N LEU A 143 -4.78 -7.36 -2.53
CA LEU A 143 -5.81 -8.42 -2.45
C LEU A 143 -6.16 -8.75 -0.99
N ILE A 144 -6.84 -7.84 -0.30
CA ILE A 144 -7.16 -7.95 1.13
C ILE A 144 -7.82 -9.30 1.45
N ALA A 145 -8.66 -9.81 0.56
CA ALA A 145 -9.36 -11.09 0.70
C ALA A 145 -8.40 -12.29 0.85
N ASP A 146 -7.25 -12.25 0.15
CA ASP A 146 -6.24 -13.31 0.19
C ASP A 146 -5.28 -13.13 1.38
N TYR A 147 -5.06 -11.89 1.84
CA TYR A 147 -4.31 -11.62 3.06
C TYR A 147 -5.09 -11.93 4.34
N ALA A 148 -6.41 -11.76 4.34
CA ALA A 148 -7.22 -11.89 5.55
C ALA A 148 -7.23 -13.31 6.12
N GLN A 149 -7.08 -14.33 5.27
CA GLN A 149 -6.90 -15.72 5.73
C GLN A 149 -5.61 -15.90 6.53
N GLN A 150 -4.57 -15.12 6.25
CA GLN A 150 -3.31 -15.15 6.98
C GLN A 150 -3.42 -14.43 8.34
N TRP A 151 -4.30 -13.44 8.46
CA TRP A 151 -4.47 -12.67 9.70
C TRP A 151 -5.42 -13.34 10.70
N LEU A 152 -6.45 -14.03 10.21
CA LEU A 152 -7.49 -14.67 11.03
C LEU A 152 -7.82 -16.07 10.46
N PRO A 153 -6.93 -17.07 10.64
CA PRO A 153 -7.07 -18.39 10.03
C PRO A 153 -8.34 -19.14 10.46
N VAL A 154 -8.81 -18.89 11.68
CA VAL A 154 -10.01 -19.53 12.27
C VAL A 154 -11.31 -19.12 11.57
N PHE A 155 -11.37 -17.95 10.92
CA PHE A 155 -12.56 -17.40 10.28
C PHE A 155 -12.47 -17.35 8.74
N GLY A 156 -11.48 -18.03 8.15
CA GLY A 156 -10.93 -17.71 6.83
C GLY A 156 -11.92 -17.63 5.67
N ARG A 157 -12.83 -18.61 5.50
CA ARG A 157 -13.73 -18.65 4.33
C ARG A 157 -14.84 -17.57 4.40
N GLN A 158 -15.46 -17.41 5.57
CA GLN A 158 -16.53 -16.44 5.76
C GLN A 158 -15.98 -15.01 5.79
N LEU A 159 -14.82 -14.81 6.40
CA LEU A 159 -14.11 -13.54 6.38
C LEU A 159 -13.73 -13.14 4.94
N LYS A 160 -13.22 -14.09 4.13
CA LYS A 160 -12.92 -13.84 2.71
C LYS A 160 -14.17 -13.38 1.95
N LYS A 161 -15.30 -14.09 2.08
CA LYS A 161 -16.58 -13.69 1.47
C LYS A 161 -17.02 -12.29 1.92
N GLY A 162 -16.93 -11.99 3.21
CA GLY A 162 -17.25 -10.67 3.76
C GLY A 162 -16.37 -9.56 3.20
N ILE A 163 -15.07 -9.80 3.01
CA ILE A 163 -14.15 -8.83 2.42
C ILE A 163 -14.39 -8.63 0.93
N ILE A 164 -14.68 -9.70 0.19
CA ILE A 164 -15.06 -9.62 -1.22
C ILE A 164 -16.33 -8.77 -1.36
N TRP A 165 -17.36 -9.09 -0.58
CA TRP A 165 -18.61 -8.33 -0.54
C TRP A 165 -18.35 -6.86 -0.19
N ARG A 166 -17.56 -6.59 0.86
CA ARG A 166 -17.24 -5.22 1.27
C ARG A 166 -16.44 -4.46 0.22
N SER A 167 -15.50 -5.13 -0.45
CA SER A 167 -14.70 -4.57 -1.55
C SER A 167 -15.58 -4.20 -2.73
N ARG A 168 -16.49 -5.10 -3.14
CA ARG A 168 -17.49 -4.85 -4.18
C ARG A 168 -18.34 -3.63 -3.85
N GLN A 169 -18.94 -3.62 -2.67
CA GLN A 169 -19.80 -2.50 -2.21
C GLN A 169 -19.04 -1.18 -2.18
N PHE A 170 -17.80 -1.19 -1.69
CA PHE A 170 -16.98 0.01 -1.67
C PHE A 170 -16.68 0.52 -3.07
N CYS A 171 -16.13 -0.33 -3.93
CA CYS A 171 -15.72 0.06 -5.27
C CYS A 171 -16.92 0.55 -6.09
N ASN A 172 -18.08 -0.11 -5.98
CA ASN A 172 -19.29 0.32 -6.69
C ASN A 172 -19.89 1.63 -6.18
N SER A 173 -19.44 2.13 -5.02
CA SER A 173 -19.82 3.45 -4.49
C SER A 173 -18.84 4.57 -4.88
N ALA A 174 -17.73 4.27 -5.56
CA ALA A 174 -16.82 5.26 -6.13
C ALA A 174 -17.17 5.56 -7.59
N ASP A 175 -16.64 6.66 -8.13
CA ASP A 175 -16.88 7.08 -9.52
C ASP A 175 -15.90 6.42 -10.50
N ARG A 176 -14.66 6.20 -10.03
CA ARG A 176 -13.59 5.53 -10.77
C ARG A 176 -12.73 4.68 -9.84
N ILE A 177 -12.24 3.57 -10.38
CA ILE A 177 -11.30 2.69 -9.69
C ILE A 177 -9.97 2.69 -10.44
N VAL A 178 -8.88 2.70 -9.69
CA VAL A 178 -7.52 2.52 -10.19
C VAL A 178 -6.99 1.19 -9.64
N ALA A 179 -6.41 0.38 -10.51
CA ALA A 179 -5.69 -0.84 -10.15
C ALA A 179 -4.24 -0.75 -10.66
N PRO A 180 -3.23 -1.23 -9.90
CA PRO A 180 -1.83 -1.22 -10.33
C PRO A 180 -1.51 -2.25 -11.41
N SER A 181 -2.39 -3.22 -11.67
CA SER A 181 -2.17 -4.26 -12.67
C SER A 181 -3.48 -4.80 -13.25
N THR A 182 -3.39 -5.39 -14.46
CA THR A 182 -4.50 -6.10 -15.09
C THR A 182 -4.98 -7.26 -14.23
N ALA A 183 -4.07 -8.02 -13.63
CA ALA A 183 -4.44 -9.12 -12.73
C ALA A 183 -5.33 -8.66 -11.58
N LEU A 184 -5.06 -7.49 -10.98
CA LEU A 184 -5.91 -6.98 -9.91
C LEU A 184 -7.24 -6.44 -10.43
N LYS A 185 -7.24 -5.80 -11.61
CA LYS A 185 -8.47 -5.40 -12.30
C LYS A 185 -9.39 -6.60 -12.52
N ASP A 186 -8.86 -7.72 -13.02
CA ASP A 186 -9.64 -8.93 -13.30
C ASP A 186 -10.22 -9.52 -12.02
N VAL A 187 -9.46 -9.50 -10.92
CA VAL A 187 -9.98 -9.90 -9.60
C VAL A 187 -11.13 -8.99 -9.15
N LEU A 188 -11.01 -7.67 -9.27
CA LEU A 188 -12.10 -6.76 -8.92
C LEU A 188 -13.35 -6.98 -9.79
N ILE A 189 -13.18 -7.29 -11.08
CA ILE A 189 -14.29 -7.68 -11.96
C ILE A 189 -14.96 -8.96 -11.43
N SER A 190 -14.17 -9.97 -11.06
CA SER A 190 -14.69 -11.22 -10.47
C SER A 190 -15.41 -11.00 -9.14
N TYR A 191 -15.09 -9.94 -8.40
CA TYR A 191 -15.81 -9.55 -7.19
C TYR A 191 -17.15 -8.88 -7.50
N GLY A 192 -17.45 -8.58 -8.77
CA GLY A 192 -18.68 -7.93 -9.21
C GLY A 192 -18.60 -6.39 -9.16
N VAL A 193 -17.40 -5.82 -9.32
CA VAL A 193 -17.22 -4.37 -9.49
C VAL A 193 -17.64 -3.98 -10.91
N THR A 194 -18.58 -3.04 -11.02
CA THR A 194 -19.16 -2.57 -12.29
C THR A 194 -18.72 -1.15 -12.66
N LYS A 195 -18.09 -0.44 -11.72
CA LYS A 195 -17.53 0.90 -11.98
C LYS A 195 -16.29 0.80 -12.87
N PRO A 196 -16.03 1.79 -13.75
CA PRO A 196 -14.87 1.74 -14.62
C PRO A 196 -13.55 1.64 -13.85
N ILE A 197 -12.72 0.67 -14.27
CA ILE A 197 -11.43 0.34 -13.67
C ILE A 197 -10.31 0.65 -14.66
N THR A 198 -9.44 1.60 -14.31
CA THR A 198 -8.26 1.96 -15.09
C THR A 198 -7.02 1.30 -14.46
N VAL A 199 -6.19 0.69 -15.30
CA VAL A 199 -4.90 0.14 -14.84
C VAL A 199 -3.86 1.25 -14.90
N ILE A 200 -3.29 1.62 -13.76
CA ILE A 200 -2.20 2.59 -13.63
C ILE A 200 -1.13 1.96 -12.73
N PRO A 201 -0.03 1.46 -13.29
CA PRO A 201 1.06 0.88 -12.51
C PRO A 201 1.65 1.87 -11.51
N THR A 202 2.13 1.36 -10.37
CA THR A 202 2.86 2.18 -9.40
C THR A 202 4.18 2.66 -10.03
N GLY A 203 4.36 3.98 -10.07
CA GLY A 203 5.60 4.60 -10.53
C GLY A 203 6.75 4.35 -9.54
N ILE A 204 7.96 4.34 -10.08
CA ILE A 204 9.21 4.32 -9.31
C ILE A 204 10.13 5.45 -9.79
N TYR A 205 10.99 5.91 -8.90
CA TYR A 205 12.04 6.89 -9.17
C TYR A 205 13.19 6.27 -9.96
N LEU A 206 13.10 6.29 -11.29
CA LEU A 206 14.04 5.62 -12.20
C LEU A 206 15.48 6.12 -12.08
N GLU A 207 15.66 7.39 -11.72
CA GLU A 207 16.96 8.01 -11.51
C GLU A 207 17.80 7.29 -10.43
N LYS A 208 17.14 6.63 -9.47
CA LYS A 208 17.80 5.86 -8.40
C LYS A 208 18.35 4.50 -8.88
N TYR A 209 17.94 4.05 -10.07
CA TYR A 209 18.23 2.71 -10.58
C TYR A 209 19.04 2.73 -11.89
N HIS A 210 19.40 3.92 -12.38
CA HIS A 210 20.18 4.05 -13.59
C HIS A 210 21.68 3.83 -13.31
N ARG A 211 22.38 3.07 -14.17
CA ARG A 211 23.84 2.80 -14.10
C ARG A 211 24.32 2.13 -12.80
N LEU A 212 23.65 1.07 -12.36
CA LEU A 212 24.12 0.27 -11.23
C LEU A 212 25.21 -0.72 -11.67
N ASP A 213 26.38 -0.66 -11.01
CA ASP A 213 27.47 -1.61 -11.21
C ASP A 213 27.34 -2.81 -10.25
N PRO A 214 27.20 -4.06 -10.75
CA PRO A 214 27.10 -5.23 -9.90
C PRO A 214 28.45 -5.69 -9.31
N ARG A 215 29.59 -5.21 -9.82
CA ARG A 215 30.93 -5.67 -9.41
C ARG A 215 31.21 -5.51 -7.90
N PRO A 216 30.88 -4.38 -7.24
CA PRO A 216 31.07 -4.26 -5.79
C PRO A 216 30.27 -5.31 -5.00
N LEU A 217 29.05 -5.62 -5.45
CA LEU A 217 28.21 -6.64 -4.81
C LEU A 217 28.75 -8.05 -5.05
N LYS A 218 29.20 -8.35 -6.28
CA LYS A 218 29.85 -9.62 -6.62
C LYS A 218 31.12 -9.85 -5.81
N ALA A 219 32.00 -8.85 -5.73
CA ALA A 219 33.23 -8.89 -4.94
C ALA A 219 32.93 -9.16 -3.46
N LYS A 220 31.96 -8.45 -2.88
CA LYS A 220 31.54 -8.64 -1.47
C LYS A 220 31.13 -10.09 -1.15
N PHE A 221 30.59 -10.82 -2.12
CA PHE A 221 30.14 -12.20 -1.93
C PHE A 221 31.00 -13.24 -2.66
N ASN A 222 32.23 -12.89 -3.07
CA ASN A 222 33.16 -13.79 -3.77
C ASN A 222 32.54 -14.46 -5.02
N ILE A 223 31.75 -13.69 -5.79
CA ILE A 223 31.15 -14.16 -7.03
C ILE A 223 32.04 -13.73 -8.21
N PRO A 224 32.54 -14.67 -9.03
CA PRO A 224 33.31 -14.33 -10.22
C PRO A 224 32.52 -13.44 -11.19
N ASP A 225 33.20 -12.51 -11.87
CA ASP A 225 32.57 -11.65 -12.87
C ASP A 225 31.93 -12.44 -14.02
N SER A 226 32.50 -13.60 -14.36
CA SER A 226 31.98 -14.54 -15.36
C SER A 226 30.66 -15.23 -14.95
N ARG A 227 30.30 -15.22 -13.66
CA ARG A 227 29.06 -15.84 -13.16
C ARG A 227 27.92 -14.83 -13.17
N LYS A 228 26.73 -15.28 -13.57
CA LYS A 228 25.50 -14.47 -13.41
C LYS A 228 25.11 -14.42 -11.93
N LEU A 229 24.79 -13.24 -11.43
CA LEU A 229 24.23 -13.03 -10.10
C LEU A 229 22.70 -12.95 -10.21
N ILE A 230 22.01 -13.86 -9.55
CA ILE A 230 20.54 -13.81 -9.38
C ILE A 230 20.26 -13.36 -7.95
N LEU A 231 19.53 -12.25 -7.81
CA LEU A 231 19.20 -11.65 -6.52
C LEU A 231 17.69 -11.66 -6.29
N PHE A 232 17.28 -12.08 -5.09
CA PHE A 232 15.93 -11.89 -4.58
C PHE A 232 15.95 -10.83 -3.49
N VAL A 233 15.14 -9.77 -3.64
CA VAL A 233 14.93 -8.74 -2.62
C VAL A 233 13.45 -8.67 -2.31
N GLY A 234 13.06 -9.15 -1.14
CA GLY A 234 11.67 -9.16 -0.72
C GLY A 234 11.50 -9.68 0.69
N ARG A 235 10.31 -9.46 1.25
CA ARG A 235 9.94 -10.04 2.55
C ARG A 235 9.75 -11.56 2.40
N LEU A 236 10.11 -12.29 3.45
CA LEU A 236 9.75 -13.71 3.60
C LEU A 236 8.27 -13.82 3.99
N ALA A 237 7.40 -13.70 3.00
CA ALA A 237 5.97 -13.76 3.18
C ALA A 237 5.37 -14.68 2.12
N ILE A 238 4.23 -15.31 2.44
CA ILE A 238 3.61 -16.36 1.60
C ILE A 238 3.35 -15.84 0.18
N GLU A 239 2.93 -14.58 0.04
CA GLU A 239 2.66 -13.98 -1.27
C GLU A 239 3.90 -13.86 -2.17
N LYS A 240 5.10 -13.95 -1.58
CA LYS A 240 6.37 -13.85 -2.32
C LYS A 240 6.85 -15.19 -2.85
N ASN A 241 6.12 -16.27 -2.56
CA ASN A 241 6.34 -17.61 -3.10
C ASN A 241 7.82 -18.03 -3.06
N VAL A 242 8.44 -17.91 -1.89
CA VAL A 242 9.87 -18.20 -1.69
C VAL A 242 10.16 -19.68 -1.94
N ASP A 243 9.17 -20.56 -1.80
CA ASP A 243 9.30 -21.99 -2.13
C ASP A 243 9.60 -22.18 -3.62
N LEU A 244 8.95 -21.42 -4.51
CA LEU A 244 9.27 -21.42 -5.94
C LEU A 244 10.71 -20.94 -6.19
N LEU A 245 11.18 -19.94 -5.44
CA LEU A 245 12.56 -19.46 -5.55
C LEU A 245 13.55 -20.57 -5.15
N VAL A 246 13.30 -21.27 -4.04
CA VAL A 246 14.14 -22.39 -3.57
C VAL A 246 14.16 -23.53 -4.59
N GLU A 247 12.99 -23.90 -5.13
CA GLU A 247 12.89 -24.93 -6.16
C GLU A 247 13.60 -24.50 -7.45
N THR A 248 13.50 -23.23 -7.83
CA THR A 248 14.23 -22.65 -8.96
C THR A 248 15.73 -22.74 -8.74
N PHE A 249 16.23 -22.40 -7.54
CA PHE A 249 17.65 -22.54 -7.21
C PHE A 249 18.11 -24.00 -7.22
N ARG A 250 17.26 -24.94 -6.79
CA ARG A 250 17.59 -26.38 -6.86
C ARG A 250 17.74 -26.86 -8.31
N ARG A 251 16.89 -26.40 -9.21
CA ARG A 251 16.96 -26.71 -10.65
C ARG A 251 18.16 -26.02 -11.31
N LEU A 252 18.38 -24.76 -10.98
CA LEU A 252 19.51 -23.98 -11.48
C LEU A 252 20.84 -24.47 -10.93
N GLY A 253 20.92 -24.99 -9.70
CA GLY A 253 22.15 -25.57 -9.13
C GLY A 253 22.57 -26.89 -9.77
N ARG A 254 21.74 -27.48 -10.64
CA ARG A 254 22.16 -28.53 -11.60
C ARG A 254 22.89 -27.94 -12.82
N LEU A 255 22.91 -26.62 -12.95
CA LEU A 255 23.66 -25.82 -13.92
C LEU A 255 24.69 -24.98 -13.11
N ASN A 256 25.90 -24.75 -13.62
CA ASN A 256 26.99 -24.14 -12.85
C ASN A 256 26.71 -22.68 -12.38
N PHE A 257 26.14 -22.46 -11.18
CA PHE A 257 25.92 -21.13 -10.58
C PHE A 257 26.40 -21.03 -9.12
N SER A 258 26.86 -19.83 -8.72
CA SER A 258 27.31 -19.51 -7.35
C SER A 258 26.29 -18.56 -6.71
N LEU A 259 25.83 -18.83 -5.48
CA LEU A 259 24.67 -18.14 -4.89
C LEU A 259 24.92 -17.65 -3.46
N PRO A 260 24.86 -16.33 -3.24
CA PRO A 260 24.55 -15.75 -1.93
C PRO A 260 23.06 -15.39 -1.86
N ALA A 261 22.34 -15.97 -0.90
CA ALA A 261 20.97 -15.56 -0.57
C ALA A 261 21.00 -14.44 0.48
N ILE A 262 20.59 -13.23 0.10
CA ILE A 262 20.43 -12.11 1.04
C ILE A 262 18.98 -12.10 1.54
N PHE A 263 18.77 -12.56 2.76
CA PHE A 263 17.50 -12.39 3.46
C PHE A 263 17.56 -11.11 4.30
N SER A 264 16.67 -10.14 4.07
CA SER A 264 16.55 -8.96 4.93
C SER A 264 15.69 -9.31 6.16
N PRO A 265 16.22 -9.27 7.39
CA PRO A 265 15.42 -9.47 8.59
C PRO A 265 14.85 -8.12 9.01
N PHE A 266 13.56 -7.87 8.76
CA PHE A 266 12.86 -6.82 9.49
C PHE A 266 11.99 -7.45 10.58
N ARG A 267 12.43 -7.23 11.83
CA ARG A 267 11.86 -7.57 13.16
C ARG A 267 12.22 -8.91 13.80
N ARG A 268 12.97 -8.81 14.91
CA ARG A 268 13.07 -9.81 15.99
C ARG A 268 11.67 -10.24 16.44
N SER A 269 11.30 -11.47 16.15
CA SER A 269 10.28 -12.20 16.92
C SER A 269 11.02 -13.04 17.97
N PRO A 270 10.57 -13.09 19.23
CA PRO A 270 11.18 -13.97 20.22
C PRO A 270 10.83 -15.42 19.84
N LYS A 271 11.87 -16.16 19.42
CA LYS A 271 11.86 -17.57 19.01
C LYS A 271 11.04 -17.89 17.75
N PRO A 272 11.65 -18.37 16.65
CA PRO A 272 10.90 -18.96 15.57
C PRO A 272 10.26 -20.26 16.10
N ARG A 273 8.93 -20.28 16.24
CA ARG A 273 8.20 -21.54 16.08
C ARG A 273 8.29 -21.88 14.61
N VAL A 274 9.31 -22.67 14.27
CA VAL A 274 9.38 -23.40 13.02
C VAL A 274 8.16 -24.31 13.01
N LEU A 275 7.10 -23.92 12.29
CA LEU A 275 6.15 -24.92 11.81
C LEU A 275 6.97 -25.79 10.88
N LEU A 276 7.35 -26.95 11.39
CA LEU A 276 8.18 -27.92 10.69
C LEU A 276 7.51 -28.22 9.35
N SER A 277 8.12 -27.75 8.27
CA SER A 277 7.97 -28.42 6.98
C SER A 277 8.29 -29.90 7.22
N PRO A 278 7.52 -30.84 6.68
CA PRO A 278 7.71 -32.29 6.90
C PRO A 278 9.02 -32.83 6.30
N LYS A 279 9.91 -31.95 5.81
CA LYS A 279 11.18 -32.31 5.18
C LYS A 279 12.36 -31.90 6.09
N PRO A 280 13.04 -32.87 6.74
CA PRO A 280 14.09 -32.66 7.74
C PRO A 280 15.29 -31.79 7.27
N TRP A 281 15.58 -31.79 5.97
CA TRP A 281 16.74 -31.07 5.42
C TRP A 281 16.56 -29.54 5.38
N LEU A 282 15.33 -29.03 5.32
CA LEU A 282 15.04 -27.59 5.42
C LEU A 282 15.34 -27.06 6.82
N ALA A 283 15.06 -27.85 7.86
CA ALA A 283 15.43 -27.50 9.23
C ALA A 283 16.95 -27.50 9.44
N ALA A 284 17.70 -28.35 8.73
CA ALA A 284 19.15 -28.41 8.79
C ALA A 284 19.82 -27.18 8.13
N ALA A 285 19.33 -26.75 6.96
CA ALA A 285 19.83 -25.54 6.29
C ALA A 285 19.61 -24.26 7.13
N PHE A 286 18.46 -24.16 7.80
CA PHE A 286 18.17 -23.05 8.72
C PHE A 286 19.00 -23.12 10.02
N ARG A 287 19.23 -24.32 10.60
CA ARG A 287 20.12 -24.46 11.78
C ARG A 287 21.57 -24.11 11.47
N TRP A 288 22.08 -24.52 10.31
CA TRP A 288 23.47 -24.24 9.90
C TRP A 288 23.73 -22.75 9.68
N GLN A 289 22.78 -22.02 9.07
CA GLN A 289 22.88 -20.56 8.92
C GLN A 289 22.66 -19.79 10.23
N TRP A 290 21.80 -20.28 11.14
CA TRP A 290 21.60 -19.67 12.46
C TRP A 290 22.85 -19.79 13.35
N GLN A 291 23.53 -20.94 13.34
CA GLN A 291 24.78 -21.14 14.11
C GLN A 291 25.94 -20.25 13.64
N LYS A 292 25.98 -19.87 12.36
CA LYS A 292 26.93 -18.87 11.83
C LYS A 292 26.58 -17.42 12.16
N TRP A 293 25.36 -17.13 12.61
CA TRP A 293 24.88 -15.78 12.89
C TRP A 293 24.87 -15.42 14.39
N VAL A 294 25.07 -16.40 15.28
CA VAL A 294 25.10 -16.23 16.75
C VAL A 294 26.53 -16.26 17.32
N ARG A 295 27.55 -16.26 16.46
CA ARG A 295 28.95 -16.01 16.83
C ARG A 295 29.44 -14.75 16.14
#